data_AF-A0A2V9SA86-F1
#
_entry.id   AF-A0A2V9SA86-F1
#
_cell.length_a   1.000
_cell.length_b   1.000
_cell.length_c   1.000
_cell.angle_alpha   90.00
_cell.angle_beta   90.00
_cell.angle_gamma   90.00
#
_symmetry.space_group_name_H-M   'P 1'
#
loop_
_entity.id
_entity.type
_entity.pdbx_description
1 polymer ?
#
loop_
_entity_poly.entity_id
_entity_poly.type
_entity_poly.pdbx_seq_one_letter_code
_entity_poly.pdbx_strand_id
1 'polypeptide(L)'
;MRTFMILVLLSSLAAAQELPEAPSQRATPKSFWVAAGAYTASIIYDGETTVRGVESGCVENWNPTLYGERPGRARFYLVSAGLDGATMFASRRLVRSNNRFLRYTGWGLMSWGTEQHLHGAIHNTGFSCSAR
;
A
#
# COMPACT_ATOMS: atom_id res chain seq x y z
N MET A 1 -42.88 26.35 38.17
CA MET A 1 -41.95 26.52 37.04
C MET A 1 -40.47 26.46 37.43
N ARG A 2 -40.05 26.84 38.65
CA ARG A 2 -38.64 26.75 39.09
C ARG A 2 -38.09 25.31 39.20
N THR A 3 -38.93 24.31 39.46
CA THR A 3 -38.51 22.91 39.65
C THR A 3 -38.11 22.21 38.35
N PHE A 4 -38.68 22.62 37.21
CA PHE A 4 -38.36 22.03 35.90
C PHE A 4 -36.97 22.47 35.37
N MET A 5 -36.49 23.64 35.81
CA MET A 5 -35.21 24.18 35.37
C MET A 5 -34.00 23.49 36.02
N ILE A 6 -34.18 22.90 37.21
CA ILE A 6 -33.11 22.19 37.93
C ILE A 6 -32.84 20.80 37.32
N LEU A 7 -33.88 20.13 36.79
CA LEU A 7 -33.74 18.82 36.14
C LEU A 7 -33.04 18.89 34.77
N VAL A 8 -33.15 20.01 34.06
CA VAL A 8 -32.46 20.23 32.76
C VAL A 8 -30.98 20.61 32.96
N LEU A 9 -30.62 21.17 34.12
CA LEU A 9 -29.23 21.49 34.47
C LEU A 9 -28.46 20.29 35.04
N LEU A 10 -29.15 19.27 35.56
CA LEU A 10 -28.53 18.04 36.07
C LEU A 10 -28.22 17.02 34.96
N SER A 11 -28.87 17.10 33.80
CA SER A 11 -28.59 16.24 32.65
C SER A 11 -27.39 16.69 31.81
N SER A 12 -26.94 17.94 31.96
CA SER A 12 -25.73 18.45 31.29
C SER A 12 -24.42 18.15 32.02
N LEU A 13 -24.45 17.73 33.30
CA LEU A 13 -23.25 17.25 34.01
C LEU A 13 -22.92 15.77 33.74
N ALA A 14 -23.87 14.98 33.22
CA ALA A 14 -23.62 13.58 32.86
C ALA A 14 -22.98 13.39 31.48
N ALA A 15 -22.82 14.47 30.70
CA ALA A 15 -22.21 14.46 29.36
C ALA A 15 -20.70 14.75 29.36
N ALA A 16 -20.07 14.86 30.54
CA ALA A 16 -18.63 14.71 30.68
C ALA A 16 -18.29 13.22 30.92
N GLN A 17 -18.85 12.32 30.11
CA GLN A 17 -18.24 11.00 29.97
C GLN A 17 -16.86 11.24 29.39
N GLU A 18 -15.81 10.88 30.14
CA GLU A 18 -14.48 10.71 29.55
C GLU A 18 -14.67 9.85 28.31
N LEU A 19 -14.50 10.47 27.14
CA LEU A 19 -14.49 9.74 25.88
C LEU A 19 -13.45 8.64 26.07
N PRO A 20 -13.80 7.36 25.81
CA PRO A 20 -12.86 6.26 25.98
C PRO A 20 -11.57 6.65 25.29
N GLU A 21 -10.47 6.63 26.05
CA GLU A 21 -9.16 7.06 25.59
C GLU A 21 -8.92 6.44 24.21
N ALA A 22 -8.79 7.30 23.19
CA ALA A 22 -8.73 6.84 21.82
C ALA A 22 -7.65 5.74 21.75
N PRO A 23 -7.98 4.54 21.23
CA PRO A 23 -7.08 3.40 21.33
C PRO A 23 -5.70 3.82 20.84
N SER A 24 -4.71 3.78 21.74
CA SER A 24 -3.37 4.30 21.46
C SER A 24 -2.87 3.63 20.20
N GLN A 25 -2.81 4.38 19.11
CA GLN A 25 -2.53 3.77 17.83
C GLN A 25 -1.08 3.29 17.87
N ARG A 26 -0.87 1.97 17.81
CA ARG A 26 0.47 1.38 17.84
C ARG A 26 1.36 2.07 16.82
N ALA A 27 2.54 2.51 17.25
CA ALA A 27 3.50 3.13 16.34
C ALA A 27 3.88 2.14 15.22
N THR A 28 4.09 2.66 14.01
CA THR A 28 4.61 1.85 12.91
C THR A 28 6.02 1.37 13.27
N PRO A 29 6.31 0.05 13.25
CA PRO A 29 7.63 -0.44 13.62
C PRO A 29 8.66 0.00 12.58
N LYS A 30 9.92 0.27 12.99
CA LYS A 30 10.99 0.66 12.06
C LYS A 30 11.22 -0.36 10.94
N SER A 31 11.04 -1.65 11.25
CA SER A 31 11.12 -2.74 10.26
C SER A 31 10.12 -2.59 9.11
N PHE A 32 8.98 -1.92 9.33
CA PHE A 32 8.00 -1.69 8.27
C PHE A 32 8.59 -0.77 7.20
N TRP A 33 9.31 0.27 7.62
CA TRP A 33 9.93 1.20 6.68
C TRP A 33 11.09 0.56 5.91
N VAL A 34 11.80 -0.39 6.51
CA VAL A 34 12.79 -1.22 5.80
C VAL A 34 12.10 -2.07 4.73
N ALA A 35 11.00 -2.75 5.06
CA ALA A 35 10.22 -3.52 4.10
C ALA A 35 9.59 -2.63 3.01
N ALA A 36 9.13 -1.43 3.36
CA ALA A 36 8.63 -0.45 2.40
C ALA A 36 9.73 0.00 1.43
N GLY A 37 10.95 0.25 1.92
CA GLY A 37 12.09 0.57 1.06
C GLY A 37 12.44 -0.57 0.11
N ALA A 38 12.48 -1.81 0.60
CA ALA A 38 12.72 -2.99 -0.25
C ALA A 38 11.62 -3.18 -1.32
N TYR A 39 10.35 -3.01 -0.92
CA TYR A 39 9.21 -3.08 -1.84
C TYR A 39 9.29 -1.98 -2.91
N THR A 40 9.53 -0.73 -2.53
CA THR A 40 9.72 0.37 -3.49
C THR A 40 10.90 0.12 -4.43
N ALA A 41 12.03 -0.38 -3.93
CA ALA A 41 13.17 -0.72 -4.79
C ALA A 41 12.81 -1.82 -5.80
N SER A 42 12.05 -2.84 -5.40
CA SER A 42 11.58 -3.88 -6.32
C SER A 42 10.66 -3.34 -7.43
N ILE A 43 9.71 -2.46 -7.09
CA ILE A 43 8.81 -1.80 -8.05
C ILE A 43 9.59 -0.99 -9.07
N ILE A 44 10.59 -0.23 -8.61
CA ILE A 44 11.44 0.58 -9.51
C ILE A 44 12.25 -0.33 -10.44
N TYR A 45 12.81 -1.43 -9.91
CA TYR A 45 13.60 -2.35 -10.73
C TYR A 45 12.74 -3.05 -11.79
N ASP A 46 11.55 -3.52 -11.42
CA ASP A 46 10.57 -4.09 -12.34
C ASP A 46 10.14 -3.06 -13.41
N GLY A 47 9.85 -1.83 -12.99
CA GLY A 47 9.49 -0.75 -13.90
C GLY A 47 10.59 -0.40 -14.90
N GLU A 48 11.84 -0.26 -14.46
CA GLU A 48 12.95 0.02 -15.37
C GLU A 48 13.20 -1.12 -16.36
N THR A 49 13.09 -2.38 -15.91
CA THR A 49 13.27 -3.54 -16.81
C THR A 49 12.11 -3.67 -17.80
N THR A 50 10.87 -3.42 -17.36
CA THR A 50 9.68 -3.37 -18.23
C THR A 50 9.82 -2.28 -19.29
N VAL A 51 10.12 -1.04 -18.87
CA VAL A 51 10.25 0.11 -19.77
C VAL A 51 11.35 -0.13 -20.80
N ARG A 52 12.51 -0.66 -20.38
CA ARG A 52 13.59 -1.02 -21.32
C ARG A 52 13.16 -2.08 -22.33
N GLY A 53 12.42 -3.10 -21.89
CA GLY A 53 11.87 -4.12 -22.78
C GLY A 53 10.94 -3.52 -23.83
N VAL A 54 10.02 -2.66 -23.40
CA VAL A 54 9.08 -1.96 -24.28
C VAL A 54 9.79 -1.03 -25.27
N GLU A 55 10.77 -0.26 -24.80
CA GLU A 55 11.63 0.59 -25.64
C GLU A 55 12.43 -0.22 -26.67
N SER A 56 12.70 -1.50 -26.36
CA SER A 56 13.38 -2.46 -27.26
C SER A 56 12.43 -3.21 -28.20
N GLY A 57 11.13 -2.88 -28.19
CA GLY A 57 10.12 -3.47 -29.08
C GLY A 57 9.19 -4.51 -28.43
N CYS A 58 9.40 -4.84 -27.15
CA CYS A 58 8.52 -5.73 -26.41
C CYS A 58 7.17 -5.09 -26.05
N VAL A 59 6.30 -5.93 -25.50
CA VAL A 59 5.04 -5.52 -24.91
C VAL A 59 5.02 -5.92 -23.43
N GLU A 60 4.34 -5.13 -22.63
CA GLU A 60 3.99 -5.47 -21.26
C GLU A 60 3.05 -6.69 -21.30
N ASN A 61 3.42 -7.77 -20.60
CA ASN A 61 2.68 -9.04 -20.60
C ASN A 61 2.02 -9.38 -19.27
N TRP A 62 2.41 -8.74 -18.16
CA TRP A 62 1.89 -9.09 -16.85
C TRP A 62 0.48 -8.53 -16.62
N ASN A 63 0.25 -7.27 -17.00
CA ASN A 63 -1.05 -6.63 -16.89
C ASN A 63 -1.24 -5.51 -17.92
N PRO A 64 -1.38 -5.85 -19.22
CA PRO A 64 -1.49 -4.88 -20.30
C PRO A 64 -2.77 -4.03 -20.21
N THR A 65 -3.82 -4.51 -19.56
CA THR A 65 -5.04 -3.72 -19.32
C THR A 65 -4.78 -2.54 -18.39
N LEU A 66 -3.93 -2.76 -17.40
CA LEU A 66 -3.62 -1.78 -16.37
C LEU A 66 -2.55 -0.78 -16.86
N TYR A 67 -1.41 -1.29 -17.31
CA TYR A 67 -0.28 -0.47 -17.73
C TYR A 67 -0.39 0.01 -19.18
N GLY A 68 -1.18 -0.66 -20.02
CA GLY A 68 -1.12 -0.56 -21.48
C GLY A 68 -0.14 -1.60 -22.04
N GLU A 69 -0.28 -1.99 -23.31
CA GLU A 69 0.63 -2.96 -23.96
C GLU A 69 2.05 -2.41 -24.14
N ARG A 70 2.17 -1.09 -24.34
CA ARG A 70 3.47 -0.39 -24.48
C ARG A 70 3.47 0.84 -23.57
N PRO A 71 3.56 0.65 -22.24
CA PRO A 71 3.53 1.76 -21.31
C PRO A 71 4.74 2.66 -21.50
N GLY A 72 4.51 3.97 -21.69
CA GLY A 72 5.55 4.95 -21.48
C GLY A 72 5.95 5.02 -19.99
N ARG A 73 7.18 5.43 -19.72
CA ARG A 73 7.76 5.52 -18.36
C ARG A 73 6.85 6.25 -17.36
N ALA A 74 6.26 7.39 -17.76
CA ALA A 74 5.35 8.16 -16.92
C ALA A 74 4.07 7.39 -16.56
N ARG A 75 3.46 6.69 -17.53
CA ARG A 75 2.25 5.90 -17.29
C ARG A 75 2.55 4.75 -16.35
N PHE A 76 3.66 4.03 -16.57
CA PHE A 76 4.06 2.92 -15.71
C PHE A 76 4.17 3.37 -14.25
N TYR A 77 4.99 4.38 -13.98
CA TYR A 77 5.24 4.83 -12.61
C TYR A 77 4.03 5.47 -11.94
N LEU A 78 3.17 6.17 -12.67
CA LEU A 78 1.93 6.70 -12.09
C LEU A 78 0.98 5.59 -11.65
N VAL A 79 0.84 4.54 -12.47
CA VAL A 79 -0.01 3.40 -12.15
C VAL A 79 0.55 2.62 -10.96
N SER A 80 1.85 2.30 -10.96
CA SER A 80 2.52 1.64 -9.83
C SER A 80 2.45 2.48 -8.56
N ALA A 81 2.73 3.79 -8.62
CA ALA A 81 2.61 4.67 -7.45
C ALA A 81 1.18 4.64 -6.86
N GLY A 82 0.15 4.58 -7.71
CA GLY A 82 -1.23 4.45 -7.27
C GLY A 82 -1.51 3.12 -6.56
N LEU A 83 -1.21 2.00 -7.23
CA LEU A 83 -1.53 0.66 -6.72
C LEU A 83 -0.63 0.23 -5.57
N ASP A 84 0.68 0.35 -5.74
CA ASP A 84 1.65 -0.08 -4.74
C ASP A 84 1.68 0.90 -3.56
N GLY A 85 1.43 2.18 -3.80
CA GLY A 85 1.21 3.16 -2.75
C GLY A 85 -0.03 2.83 -1.91
N ALA A 86 -1.14 2.44 -2.55
CA ALA A 86 -2.34 1.98 -1.84
C ALA A 86 -2.08 0.69 -1.06
N THR A 87 -1.35 -0.27 -1.63
CA THR A 87 -0.95 -1.51 -0.95
C THR A 87 -0.07 -1.22 0.26
N MET A 88 0.93 -0.35 0.12
CA MET A 88 1.80 0.06 1.23
C MET A 88 1.01 0.76 2.32
N PHE A 89 0.07 1.64 1.96
CA PHE A 89 -0.82 2.29 2.92
C PHE A 89 -1.72 1.30 3.67
N ALA A 90 -2.35 0.37 2.95
CA ALA A 90 -3.17 -0.68 3.53
C ALA A 90 -2.35 -1.57 4.47
N SER A 91 -1.17 -2.00 4.02
CA SER A 91 -0.24 -2.77 4.84
C SER A 91 0.16 -2.01 6.11
N ARG A 92 0.50 -0.72 6.00
CA ARG A 92 0.83 0.14 7.15
C ARG A 92 -0.31 0.16 8.18
N ARG A 93 -1.56 0.21 7.73
CA ARG A 93 -2.73 0.15 8.62
C ARG A 93 -2.86 -1.23 9.28
N LEU A 94 -2.65 -2.29 8.52
CA LEU A 94 -2.76 -3.68 8.98
C LEU A 94 -1.68 -4.06 10.00
N VAL A 95 -0.41 -3.67 9.79
CA VAL A 95 0.68 -3.97 10.75
C VAL A 95 0.50 -3.27 12.10
N ARG A 96 -0.28 -2.18 12.14
CA ARG A 96 -0.64 -1.45 13.37
C ARG A 96 -1.87 -2.05 14.07
N SER A 97 -2.54 -3.03 13.47
CA SER A 97 -3.73 -3.66 14.05
C SER A 97 -3.42 -4.42 15.33
N ASN A 98 -4.36 -4.43 16.27
CA ASN A 98 -4.29 -5.28 17.46
C ASN A 98 -4.53 -6.76 17.14
N ASN A 99 -5.18 -7.06 16.01
CA ASN A 99 -5.41 -8.43 15.58
C ASN A 99 -4.13 -9.02 14.96
N ARG A 100 -3.65 -10.14 15.53
CA ARG A 100 -2.44 -10.84 15.08
C ARG A 100 -2.52 -11.29 13.63
N PHE A 101 -3.68 -11.78 13.17
CA PHE A 101 -3.90 -12.18 11.79
C PHE A 101 -3.74 -10.97 10.85
N LEU A 102 -4.40 -9.85 11.13
CA LEU A 102 -4.28 -8.64 10.31
C LEU A 102 -2.85 -8.12 10.23
N ARG A 103 -2.08 -8.20 11.32
CA ARG A 103 -0.66 -7.83 11.28
C ARG A 103 0.12 -8.73 10.32
N TYR A 104 -0.10 -10.04 10.39
CA TYR A 104 0.54 -10.97 9.46
C TYR A 104 0.11 -10.73 8.02
N THR A 105 -1.16 -10.41 7.78
CA THR A 105 -1.63 -9.98 6.45
C THR A 105 -0.87 -8.75 5.96
N GLY A 106 -0.70 -7.73 6.82
CA GLY A 106 0.07 -6.53 6.48
C GLY A 106 1.51 -6.86 6.06
N TRP A 107 2.21 -7.67 6.85
CA TRP A 107 3.56 -8.14 6.49
C TRP A 107 3.58 -9.00 5.23
N GLY A 108 2.61 -9.89 5.09
CA GLY A 108 2.46 -10.75 3.91
C GLY A 108 2.28 -9.95 2.62
N LEU A 109 1.48 -8.87 2.66
CA LEU A 109 1.31 -7.98 1.51
C LEU A 109 2.63 -7.35 1.05
N MET A 110 3.47 -6.88 1.99
CA MET A 110 4.77 -6.30 1.65
C MET A 110 5.72 -7.34 1.07
N SER A 111 5.80 -8.51 1.71
CA SER A 111 6.69 -9.59 1.26
C SER A 111 6.27 -10.13 -0.11
N TRP A 112 4.98 -10.41 -0.29
CA TRP A 112 4.45 -10.92 -1.56
C TRP A 112 4.58 -9.89 -2.68
N GLY A 113 4.21 -8.63 -2.44
CA GLY A 113 4.40 -7.57 -3.44
C GLY A 113 5.86 -7.41 -3.86
N THR A 114 6.80 -7.47 -2.90
CA THR A 114 8.23 -7.41 -3.20
C THR A 114 8.69 -8.60 -4.05
N GLU A 115 8.22 -9.81 -3.73
CA GLU A 115 8.54 -11.03 -4.48
C GLU A 115 7.99 -10.97 -5.91
N GLN A 116 6.75 -10.53 -6.09
CA GLN A 116 6.13 -10.38 -7.42
C GLN A 116 6.92 -9.41 -8.32
N HIS A 117 7.29 -8.22 -7.81
CA HIS A 117 8.09 -7.28 -8.61
C HIS A 117 9.52 -7.77 -8.85
N LEU A 118 10.17 -8.42 -7.89
CA LEU A 118 11.48 -9.02 -8.13
C LEU A 118 11.41 -10.11 -9.19
N HIS A 119 10.37 -10.95 -9.16
CA HIS A 119 10.15 -11.98 -10.17
C HIS A 119 9.92 -11.36 -11.55
N GLY A 120 9.07 -10.33 -11.65
CA GLY A 120 8.83 -9.58 -12.88
C GLY A 120 10.12 -8.98 -13.43
N ALA A 121 10.91 -8.32 -12.58
CA ALA A 121 12.17 -7.73 -12.98
C ALA A 121 13.17 -8.77 -13.50
N ILE A 122 13.34 -9.89 -12.78
CA ILE A 122 14.23 -10.99 -13.20
C ILE A 122 13.76 -11.56 -14.54
N HIS A 123 12.45 -11.81 -14.69
CA HIS A 123 11.86 -12.29 -15.93
C HIS A 123 12.16 -11.34 -17.10
N ASN A 124 11.94 -10.04 -16.91
CA ASN A 124 12.19 -9.01 -17.91
C ASN A 124 13.67 -8.91 -18.31
N THR A 125 14.60 -9.18 -17.39
CA THR A 125 16.05 -9.20 -17.73
C THR A 125 16.49 -10.43 -18.51
N GLY A 126 15.79 -11.55 -18.38
CA GLY A 126 16.16 -12.82 -19.01
C GLY A 126 15.53 -13.04 -20.38
N PHE A 127 14.52 -12.26 -20.77
CA PHE A 127 13.77 -12.46 -22.00
C PHE A 127 14.14 -11.46 -23.10
N SER A 128 14.39 -11.97 -24.30
CA SER A 128 14.34 -11.21 -25.55
C SER A 128 13.04 -11.56 -26.25
N CYS A 129 12.14 -10.59 -26.44
CA CYS A 129 10.97 -10.80 -27.27
C CYS A 129 11.35 -10.63 -28.75
N SER A 130 10.72 -11.37 -29.65
CA SER A 130 10.80 -11.05 -31.09
C SER A 130 10.01 -9.77 -31.33
N ALA A 131 10.69 -8.71 -31.78
CA ALA A 131 10.04 -7.46 -32.17
C ALA A 131 8.89 -7.78 -33.15
N ARG A 132 7.66 -7.42 -32.76
CA ARG A 132 6.50 -7.41 -33.66
C ARG A 132 6.32 -6.02 -34.23
#